data_AF-A0A946ATJ0-F1
#
_entry.id   AF-A0A946ATJ0-F1
#
_cell.length_a   1.000
_cell.length_b   1.000
_cell.length_c   1.000
_cell.angle_alpha   90.00
_cell.angle_beta   90.00
_cell.angle_gamma   90.00
#
_symmetry.space_group_name_H-M   'P 1'
#
loop_
_entity.id
_entity.type
_entity.pdbx_description
1 polymer ?
#
loop_
_entity_poly.entity_id
_entity_poly.type
_entity_poly.pdbx_seq_one_letter_code
_entity_poly.pdbx_strand_id
1 'polypeptide(L)'
;MGTDRAHSDINSQKALLLGLALPQQIIAALGKHDAEVRFCGGVVRDIMIGQLKWPEPDIDMASPLPPKMAANILKAAGLRVIPTGIDHGTITVMMPSDPACKVELTTLRSDHNTDGRHAEVRFIEDWHADASRRDFTFNSLYMTASGTVIDPFGGLDDLDAGIVRFIGNPNDRIAEDVLRIFRFFRFYARFGRSGIEPATATALKNAAPDIQSLSGERIAAELKKTLSYRSLQTVTMMDNLGIWRALTGDQIYIDDYAALLDLDIEHNAMMALAVLIPPAVCDGLARRLKLSRNATQSLARMRAPLSAEQMAILLS
;
A
#
# COMPACT_ATOMS: atom_id res chain seq x y z
N MET A 1 -29.42 5.60 11.63
CA MET A 1 -28.53 5.78 12.80
C MET A 1 -27.07 5.38 12.53
N GLY A 2 -26.76 4.49 11.57
CA GLY A 2 -25.36 4.13 11.23
C GLY A 2 -24.63 5.14 10.33
N THR A 3 -25.34 5.83 9.42
CA THR A 3 -24.77 6.81 8.49
C THR A 3 -24.29 8.08 9.20
N ASP A 4 -25.06 8.62 10.16
CA ASP A 4 -24.69 9.87 10.84
C ASP A 4 -23.44 9.73 11.72
N ARG A 5 -23.20 8.57 12.34
CA ARG A 5 -21.97 8.32 13.11
C ARG A 5 -20.75 8.15 12.20
N ALA A 6 -20.89 7.45 11.07
CA ALA A 6 -19.82 7.31 10.10
C ALA A 6 -19.44 8.66 9.46
N HIS A 7 -20.43 9.49 9.09
CA HIS A 7 -20.17 10.83 8.57
C HIS A 7 -19.60 11.79 9.63
N SER A 8 -20.04 11.67 10.88
CA SER A 8 -19.47 12.42 12.02
C SER A 8 -18.01 12.05 12.26
N ASP A 9 -17.62 10.80 12.06
CA ASP A 9 -16.24 10.33 12.20
C ASP A 9 -15.36 10.83 11.03
N ILE A 10 -15.81 10.72 9.78
CA ILE A 10 -15.06 11.20 8.60
C ILE A 10 -14.76 12.70 8.70
N ASN A 11 -15.77 13.53 9.00
CA ASN A 11 -15.56 14.98 9.11
C ASN A 11 -14.61 15.33 10.27
N SER A 12 -14.67 14.58 11.37
CA SER A 12 -13.75 14.75 12.49
C SER A 12 -12.31 14.39 12.09
N GLN A 13 -12.10 13.28 11.38
CA GLN A 13 -10.78 12.87 10.87
C GLN A 13 -10.22 13.88 9.87
N LYS A 14 -11.06 14.43 8.97
CA LYS A 14 -10.67 15.54 8.09
C LYS A 14 -10.23 16.75 8.90
N ALA A 15 -11.01 17.16 9.90
CA ALA A 15 -10.69 18.32 10.73
C ALA A 15 -9.36 18.12 11.48
N LEU A 16 -9.12 16.92 12.00
CA LEU A 16 -7.85 16.57 12.66
C LEU A 16 -6.67 16.67 11.71
N LEU A 17 -6.75 16.06 10.52
CA LEU A 17 -5.66 16.10 9.54
C LEU A 17 -5.41 17.55 9.05
N LEU A 18 -6.47 18.30 8.76
CA LEU A 18 -6.40 19.70 8.34
C LEU A 18 -5.89 20.63 9.45
N GLY A 19 -6.04 20.23 10.71
CA GLY A 19 -5.55 20.95 11.89
C GLY A 19 -4.07 20.74 12.19
N LEU A 20 -3.39 19.82 11.49
CA LEU A 20 -1.97 19.58 11.71
C LEU A 20 -1.12 20.77 11.24
N ALA A 21 -0.21 21.22 12.11
CA ALA A 21 0.62 22.39 11.86
C ALA A 21 1.51 22.25 10.61
N LEU A 22 2.10 21.08 10.39
CA LEU A 22 3.03 20.85 9.28
C LEU A 22 2.33 20.94 7.91
N PRO A 23 1.24 20.19 7.61
CA PRO A 23 0.46 20.41 6.38
C PRO A 23 -0.01 21.85 6.17
N GLN A 24 -0.47 22.53 7.23
CA GLN A 24 -0.89 23.94 7.13
C GLN A 24 0.26 24.86 6.72
N GLN A 25 1.46 24.68 7.29
CA GLN A 25 2.64 25.47 6.92
C GLN A 25 3.08 25.18 5.49
N ILE A 26 3.00 23.92 5.02
CA ILE A 26 3.30 23.56 3.63
C ILE A 26 2.32 24.26 2.68
N ILE A 27 1.00 24.14 2.94
CA ILE A 27 -0.05 24.79 2.14
C ILE A 27 0.16 26.31 2.10
N ALA A 28 0.40 26.93 3.25
CA ALA A 28 0.58 28.38 3.35
C ALA A 28 1.88 28.87 2.66
N ALA A 29 2.97 28.11 2.76
CA ALA A 29 4.24 28.47 2.13
C ALA A 29 4.17 28.36 0.61
N LEU A 30 3.64 27.26 0.07
CA LEU A 30 3.55 27.04 -1.37
C LEU A 30 2.43 27.86 -2.01
N GLY A 31 1.31 28.09 -1.30
CA GLY A 31 0.19 28.91 -1.77
C GLY A 31 0.56 30.38 -2.03
N LYS A 32 1.62 30.92 -1.39
CA LYS A 32 2.17 32.24 -1.71
C LYS A 32 2.83 32.33 -3.09
N HIS A 33 3.01 31.19 -3.76
CA HIS A 33 3.56 31.05 -5.10
C HIS A 33 2.51 30.47 -6.06
N ASP A 34 1.23 30.72 -5.80
CA ASP A 34 0.08 30.28 -6.61
C ASP A 34 0.01 28.76 -6.84
N ALA A 35 0.64 27.99 -5.96
CA ALA A 35 0.68 26.54 -6.06
C ALA A 35 -0.43 25.89 -5.23
N GLU A 36 -1.30 25.14 -5.89
CA GLU A 36 -2.25 24.29 -5.20
C GLU A 36 -1.54 23.11 -4.54
N VAL A 37 -1.90 22.81 -3.29
CA VAL A 37 -1.41 21.65 -2.56
C VAL A 37 -2.59 20.82 -2.08
N ARG A 38 -2.57 19.53 -2.39
CA ARG A 38 -3.62 18.58 -1.99
C ARG A 38 -3.02 17.42 -1.22
N PHE A 39 -3.75 16.91 -0.24
CA PHE A 39 -3.50 15.56 0.28
C PHE A 39 -3.83 14.55 -0.82
N CYS A 40 -3.13 13.42 -0.88
CA CYS A 40 -3.35 12.44 -1.94
C CYS A 40 -3.19 10.99 -1.47
N GLY A 41 -3.82 10.06 -2.19
CA GLY A 41 -3.59 8.64 -2.00
C GLY A 41 -4.04 8.08 -0.66
N GLY A 42 -3.14 7.38 0.03
CA GLY A 42 -3.50 6.51 1.15
C GLY A 42 -4.13 7.24 2.32
N VAL A 43 -3.66 8.45 2.62
CA VAL A 43 -4.20 9.28 3.70
C VAL A 43 -5.66 9.68 3.44
N VAL A 44 -5.99 10.04 2.19
CA VAL A 44 -7.35 10.43 1.80
C VAL A 44 -8.27 9.22 1.84
N ARG A 45 -7.85 8.10 1.23
CA ARG A 45 -8.58 6.83 1.29
C ARG A 45 -8.89 6.41 2.72
N ASP A 46 -7.89 6.43 3.59
CA ASP A 46 -8.02 5.93 4.96
C ASP A 46 -8.93 6.82 5.82
N ILE A 47 -8.96 8.15 5.56
CA ILE A 47 -9.98 9.05 6.13
C ILE A 47 -11.38 8.66 5.66
N MET A 48 -11.57 8.42 4.35
CA MET A 48 -12.89 8.19 3.77
C MET A 48 -13.55 6.90 4.28
N ILE A 49 -12.76 5.97 4.81
CA ILE A 49 -13.25 4.73 5.43
C ILE A 49 -13.19 4.74 6.97
N GLY A 50 -12.81 5.88 7.57
CA GLY A 50 -12.70 6.03 9.03
C GLY A 50 -11.55 5.25 9.68
N GLN A 51 -10.51 4.87 8.91
CA GLN A 51 -9.40 4.02 9.37
C GLN A 51 -8.04 4.73 9.35
N LEU A 52 -8.01 6.07 9.38
CA LEU A 52 -6.74 6.78 9.46
C LEU A 52 -6.03 6.43 10.77
N LYS A 53 -4.74 6.10 10.68
CA LYS A 53 -3.93 5.73 11.84
C LYS A 53 -3.47 6.99 12.58
N TRP A 54 -3.72 7.02 13.88
CA TRP A 54 -3.28 8.06 14.80
C TRP A 54 -2.37 7.48 15.88
N PRO A 55 -1.44 8.26 16.46
CA PRO A 55 -1.22 9.71 16.27
C PRO A 55 -0.34 10.09 15.06
N GLU A 56 0.27 9.11 14.40
CA GLU A 56 1.25 9.32 13.32
C GLU A 56 0.69 8.82 11.97
N PRO A 57 -0.17 9.61 11.30
CA PRO A 57 -0.65 9.23 9.97
C PRO A 57 0.49 9.33 8.94
N ASP A 58 0.49 8.40 7.98
CA ASP A 58 1.34 8.51 6.79
C ASP A 58 0.74 9.56 5.85
N ILE A 59 1.30 10.79 5.86
CA ILE A 59 0.76 11.93 5.10
C ILE A 59 1.49 12.08 3.77
N ASP A 60 0.75 11.85 2.68
CA ASP A 60 1.15 12.17 1.32
C ASP A 60 0.45 13.45 0.84
N MET A 61 1.22 14.40 0.32
CA MET A 61 0.71 15.61 -0.33
C MET A 61 1.31 15.75 -1.73
N ALA A 62 0.60 16.45 -2.61
CA ALA A 62 1.05 16.72 -3.97
C ALA A 62 0.89 18.19 -4.35
N SER A 63 1.73 18.66 -5.27
CA SER A 63 1.74 20.04 -5.77
C SER A 63 2.31 20.09 -7.20
N PRO A 64 1.89 21.03 -8.07
CA PRO A 64 2.50 21.18 -9.39
C PRO A 64 3.92 21.76 -9.36
N LEU A 65 4.38 22.28 -8.21
CA LEU A 65 5.71 22.92 -8.14
C LEU A 65 6.85 21.91 -8.34
N PRO A 66 7.87 22.25 -9.16
CA PRO A 66 9.06 21.44 -9.31
C PRO A 66 9.74 21.15 -7.96
N PRO A 67 10.31 19.96 -7.74
CA PRO A 67 10.77 19.53 -6.40
C PRO A 67 11.83 20.45 -5.79
N LYS A 68 12.76 20.95 -6.62
CA LYS A 68 13.81 21.88 -6.18
C LYS A 68 13.24 23.23 -5.76
N MET A 69 12.22 23.71 -6.48
CA MET A 69 11.55 24.98 -6.16
C MET A 69 10.75 24.85 -4.86
N ALA A 70 9.92 23.80 -4.74
CA ALA A 70 9.19 23.51 -3.51
C ALA A 70 10.13 23.36 -2.31
N ALA A 71 11.24 22.62 -2.46
CA ALA A 71 12.24 22.46 -1.41
C ALA A 71 12.85 23.80 -0.95
N ASN A 72 13.17 24.71 -1.89
CA ASN A 72 13.73 26.02 -1.55
C ASN A 72 12.72 26.90 -0.82
N ILE A 73 11.45 26.93 -1.28
CA ILE A 73 10.37 27.69 -0.64
C ILE A 73 10.15 27.19 0.80
N LEU A 74 10.05 25.87 0.98
CA LEU A 74 9.79 25.27 2.29
C LEU A 74 10.96 25.47 3.27
N LYS A 75 12.21 25.39 2.79
CA LYS A 75 13.39 25.74 3.60
C LYS A 75 13.38 27.21 4.01
N ALA A 76 13.04 28.12 3.10
CA ALA A 76 12.91 29.54 3.40
C ALA A 76 11.77 29.83 4.40
N ALA A 77 10.74 28.98 4.45
CA ALA A 77 9.68 28.99 5.44
C ALA A 77 10.08 28.37 6.80
N GLY A 78 11.33 27.94 6.96
CA GLY A 78 11.85 27.37 8.22
C GLY A 78 11.60 25.87 8.40
N LEU A 79 11.10 25.17 7.37
CA LEU A 79 10.88 23.73 7.42
C LEU A 79 12.14 22.95 7.08
N ARG A 80 12.29 21.76 7.69
CA ARG A 80 13.35 20.83 7.32
C ARG A 80 12.90 20.01 6.10
N VAL A 81 13.72 20.01 5.05
CA VAL A 81 13.44 19.28 3.81
C VAL A 81 14.56 18.28 3.52
N ILE A 82 14.18 17.00 3.37
CA ILE A 82 15.07 15.91 2.95
C ILE A 82 14.73 15.56 1.49
N PRO A 83 15.72 15.48 0.58
CA PRO A 83 15.52 15.16 -0.83
C PRO A 83 15.27 13.66 -1.05
N THR A 84 14.20 13.13 -0.45
CA THR A 84 13.84 11.71 -0.49
C THR A 84 13.30 11.34 -1.86
N GLY A 85 14.17 10.83 -2.75
CA GLY A 85 13.75 10.46 -4.11
C GLY A 85 13.40 11.67 -4.97
N ILE A 86 14.18 12.76 -4.84
CA ILE A 86 13.95 14.02 -5.56
C ILE A 86 13.92 13.84 -7.09
N ASP A 87 14.67 12.85 -7.60
CA ASP A 87 14.68 12.49 -9.04
C ASP A 87 13.33 11.94 -9.51
N HIS A 88 12.53 11.42 -8.59
CA HIS A 88 11.15 10.97 -8.83
C HIS A 88 10.10 11.99 -8.38
N GLY A 89 10.52 13.17 -7.92
CA GLY A 89 9.61 14.26 -7.57
C GLY A 89 9.24 14.38 -6.09
N THR A 90 9.75 13.49 -5.23
CA THR A 90 9.36 13.47 -3.82
C THR A 90 10.40 14.17 -2.95
N ILE A 91 9.91 14.90 -1.96
CA ILE A 91 10.70 15.43 -0.85
C ILE A 91 9.98 15.12 0.46
N THR A 92 10.73 14.81 1.51
CA THR A 92 10.17 14.66 2.86
C THR A 92 10.32 15.97 3.60
N VAL A 93 9.20 16.50 4.09
CA VAL A 93 9.12 17.76 4.83
C VAL A 93 8.80 17.45 6.29
N MET A 94 9.47 18.12 7.21
CA MET A 94 9.30 17.91 8.65
C MET A 94 9.42 19.24 9.39
N MET A 95 8.80 19.30 10.57
CA MET A 95 9.06 20.39 11.52
C MET A 95 10.43 20.19 12.17
N PRO A 96 11.25 21.25 12.32
CA PRO A 96 12.51 21.15 13.06
C PRO A 96 12.29 20.74 14.53
N SER A 97 11.18 21.18 15.13
CA SER A 97 10.81 20.92 16.52
C SER A 97 10.12 19.58 16.75
N ASP A 98 9.63 18.93 15.69
CA ASP A 98 8.91 17.65 15.76
C ASP A 98 9.29 16.78 14.54
N PRO A 99 10.35 15.96 14.67
CA PRO A 99 10.79 15.06 13.61
C PRO A 99 9.87 13.86 13.39
N ALA A 100 8.92 13.58 14.29
CA ALA A 100 8.00 12.46 14.15
C ALA A 100 6.90 12.77 13.12
N CYS A 101 6.44 14.03 13.09
CA CYS A 101 5.53 14.50 12.05
C CYS A 101 6.29 14.77 10.74
N LYS A 102 6.02 13.95 9.73
CA LYS A 102 6.59 14.08 8.39
C LYS A 102 5.50 14.06 7.31
N VAL A 103 5.74 14.78 6.24
CA VAL A 103 4.92 14.81 5.03
C VAL A 103 5.78 14.42 3.85
N GLU A 104 5.33 13.47 3.04
CA GLU A 104 5.89 13.23 1.72
C GLU A 104 5.19 14.15 0.72
N LEU A 105 5.88 15.19 0.27
CA LEU A 105 5.39 16.10 -0.76
C LEU A 105 5.94 15.66 -2.12
N THR A 106 5.06 15.32 -3.05
CA THR A 106 5.44 14.84 -4.38
C THR A 106 4.94 15.79 -5.47
N THR A 107 5.84 16.21 -6.35
CA THR A 107 5.46 16.97 -7.55
C THR A 107 4.59 16.11 -8.46
N LEU A 108 3.51 16.69 -9.00
CA LEU A 108 2.66 16.02 -9.99
C LEU A 108 3.51 15.53 -11.16
N ARG A 109 3.25 14.30 -11.59
CA ARG A 109 4.04 13.69 -12.65
C ARG A 109 3.27 12.71 -13.51
N SER A 110 3.76 12.50 -14.72
CA SER A 110 3.47 11.33 -15.54
C SER A 110 4.70 10.41 -15.56
N ASP A 111 4.45 9.11 -15.53
CA ASP A 111 5.48 8.09 -15.58
C ASP A 111 5.53 7.52 -17.02
N HIS A 112 6.73 7.48 -17.61
CA HIS A 112 7.00 6.93 -18.94
C HIS A 112 8.12 5.89 -18.86
N ASN A 113 8.24 5.01 -19.86
CA ASN A 113 9.31 4.02 -19.96
C ASN A 113 9.53 3.27 -18.63
N THR A 114 8.46 2.70 -18.10
CA THR A 114 8.46 2.05 -16.79
C THR A 114 9.05 0.65 -16.88
N ASP A 115 10.01 0.34 -16.02
CA ASP A 115 10.54 -0.99 -15.76
C ASP A 115 10.51 -1.25 -14.24
N GLY A 116 9.33 -1.64 -13.75
CA GLY A 116 9.09 -1.92 -12.34
C GLY A 116 9.20 -0.68 -11.47
N ARG A 117 10.32 -0.57 -10.74
CA ARG A 117 10.57 0.55 -9.83
C ARG A 117 11.19 1.77 -10.53
N HIS A 118 11.63 1.60 -11.77
CA HIS A 118 12.27 2.65 -12.54
C HIS A 118 11.24 3.21 -13.54
N ALA A 119 11.08 4.52 -13.53
CA ALA A 119 10.23 5.22 -14.48
C ALA A 119 10.93 6.53 -14.85
N GLU A 120 10.87 6.88 -16.12
CA GLU A 120 11.20 8.22 -16.58
C GLU A 120 10.05 9.16 -16.19
N VAL A 121 10.36 10.09 -15.29
CA VAL A 121 9.39 10.99 -14.69
C VAL A 121 9.36 12.30 -15.46
N ARG A 122 8.17 12.73 -15.86
CA ARG A 122 7.92 14.09 -16.36
C ARG A 122 7.02 14.82 -15.38
N PHE A 123 7.49 15.96 -14.89
CA PHE A 123 6.65 16.83 -14.06
C PHE A 123 5.59 17.53 -14.91
N ILE A 124 4.39 17.60 -14.36
CA ILE A 124 3.18 18.12 -15.02
C ILE A 124 2.40 19.01 -14.06
N GLU A 125 1.34 19.64 -14.56
CA GLU A 125 0.41 20.45 -13.75
C GLU A 125 -1.01 19.84 -13.74
N ASP A 126 -1.22 18.77 -14.50
CA ASP A 126 -2.51 18.10 -14.65
C ASP A 126 -2.72 17.02 -13.57
N TRP A 127 -3.65 17.30 -12.65
CA TRP A 127 -4.06 16.41 -11.59
C TRP A 127 -4.70 15.10 -12.07
N HIS A 128 -5.44 15.13 -13.18
CA HIS A 128 -6.06 13.93 -13.73
C HIS A 128 -5.00 12.99 -14.31
N ALA A 129 -3.97 13.56 -14.96
CA ALA A 129 -2.82 12.80 -15.45
C ALA A 129 -1.93 12.26 -14.30
N ASP A 130 -1.76 13.00 -13.19
CA ASP A 130 -1.10 12.43 -11.99
C ASP A 130 -1.90 11.29 -11.37
N ALA A 131 -3.24 11.39 -11.39
CA ALA A 131 -4.09 10.31 -10.90
C ALA A 131 -4.01 9.06 -11.79
N SER A 132 -3.94 9.24 -13.11
CA SER A 132 -3.96 8.10 -14.05
C SER A 132 -2.76 7.17 -13.94
N ARG A 133 -1.59 7.68 -13.48
CA ARG A 133 -0.40 6.85 -13.24
C ARG A 133 -0.48 6.02 -11.95
N ARG A 134 -1.46 6.26 -11.07
CA ARG A 134 -1.60 5.50 -9.82
C ARG A 134 -2.18 4.13 -10.08
N ASP A 135 -1.98 3.20 -9.15
CA ASP A 135 -2.31 1.79 -9.37
C ASP A 135 -3.81 1.51 -9.31
N PHE A 136 -4.49 1.96 -8.27
CA PHE A 136 -5.90 1.67 -8.00
C PHE A 136 -6.73 2.95 -7.86
N THR A 137 -8.00 2.88 -8.25
CA THR A 137 -8.94 4.01 -8.24
C THR A 137 -8.96 4.73 -6.89
N PHE A 138 -9.09 3.99 -5.79
CA PHE A 138 -9.09 4.53 -4.43
C PHE A 138 -7.74 5.11 -3.98
N ASN A 139 -6.64 4.81 -4.67
CA ASN A 139 -5.33 5.42 -4.41
C ASN A 139 -5.13 6.71 -5.20
N SER A 140 -6.05 7.08 -6.09
CA SER A 140 -6.04 8.32 -6.86
C SER A 140 -6.91 9.44 -6.29
N LEU A 141 -7.40 9.26 -5.07
CA LEU A 141 -8.16 10.28 -4.36
C LEU A 141 -7.25 11.45 -3.95
N TYR A 142 -7.78 12.67 -4.09
CA TYR A 142 -7.19 13.88 -3.53
C TYR A 142 -8.13 14.55 -2.54
N MET A 143 -7.57 15.34 -1.62
CA MET A 143 -8.33 16.21 -0.75
C MET A 143 -7.68 17.60 -0.70
N THR A 144 -8.47 18.63 -0.96
CA THR A 144 -8.02 20.03 -0.93
C THR A 144 -7.80 20.50 0.52
N ALA A 145 -7.17 21.67 0.67
CA ALA A 145 -7.03 22.34 1.97
C ALA A 145 -8.37 22.73 2.62
N SER A 146 -9.47 22.77 1.85
CA SER A 146 -10.83 22.97 2.37
C SER A 146 -11.54 21.68 2.79
N GLY A 147 -10.90 20.52 2.64
CA GLY A 147 -11.50 19.21 2.94
C GLY A 147 -12.39 18.64 1.83
N THR A 148 -12.43 19.29 0.67
CA THR A 148 -13.14 18.82 -0.52
C THR A 148 -12.38 17.64 -1.12
N VAL A 149 -13.06 16.51 -1.30
CA VAL A 149 -12.48 15.31 -1.90
C VAL A 149 -12.71 15.34 -3.41
N ILE A 150 -11.67 15.03 -4.17
CA ILE A 150 -11.68 14.95 -5.63
C ILE A 150 -11.36 13.50 -5.99
N ASP A 151 -12.25 12.89 -6.76
CA ASP A 151 -12.16 11.50 -7.18
C ASP A 151 -12.22 11.40 -8.71
N PRO A 152 -11.07 11.37 -9.39
CA PRO A 152 -11.04 11.35 -10.86
C PRO A 152 -11.49 10.02 -11.48
N PHE A 153 -11.46 8.92 -10.71
CA PHE A 153 -11.60 7.55 -11.25
C PHE A 153 -12.65 6.69 -10.52
N GLY A 154 -13.52 7.28 -9.69
CA GLY A 154 -14.58 6.56 -8.99
C GLY A 154 -14.07 5.66 -7.85
N GLY A 155 -12.96 6.03 -7.22
CA GLY A 155 -12.36 5.28 -6.11
C GLY A 155 -13.24 5.23 -4.85
N LEU A 156 -14.12 6.20 -4.62
CA LEU A 156 -15.05 6.17 -3.49
C LEU A 156 -16.12 5.09 -3.66
N ASP A 157 -16.69 4.98 -4.85
CA ASP A 157 -17.70 3.96 -5.17
C ASP A 157 -17.08 2.55 -5.13
N ASP A 158 -15.87 2.39 -5.66
CA ASP A 158 -15.13 1.13 -5.59
C ASP A 158 -14.81 0.75 -4.12
N LEU A 159 -14.46 1.70 -3.24
CA LEU A 159 -14.24 1.42 -1.81
C LEU A 159 -15.52 0.96 -1.11
N ASP A 160 -16.65 1.62 -1.37
CA ASP A 160 -17.93 1.27 -0.75
C ASP A 160 -18.39 -0.13 -1.18
N ALA A 161 -18.24 -0.44 -2.47
CA ALA A 161 -18.52 -1.76 -3.04
C ALA A 161 -17.47 -2.83 -2.67
N GLY A 162 -16.35 -2.45 -2.04
CA GLY A 162 -15.23 -3.34 -1.73
C GLY A 162 -14.62 -3.97 -2.99
N ILE A 163 -14.46 -3.16 -4.04
CA ILE A 163 -13.85 -3.50 -5.33
C ILE A 163 -12.40 -2.98 -5.33
N VAL A 164 -11.45 -3.83 -5.72
CA VAL A 164 -10.08 -3.41 -6.00
C VAL A 164 -9.92 -3.29 -7.51
N ARG A 165 -9.93 -2.05 -8.02
CA ARG A 165 -9.91 -1.78 -9.46
C ARG A 165 -8.64 -1.06 -9.88
N PHE A 166 -7.96 -1.57 -10.90
CA PHE A 166 -6.86 -0.88 -11.55
C PHE A 166 -7.35 0.37 -12.29
N ILE A 167 -6.55 1.43 -12.32
CA ILE A 167 -6.81 2.54 -13.24
C ILE A 167 -6.34 2.13 -14.64
N GLY A 168 -7.22 2.07 -15.63
CA GLY A 168 -6.89 1.58 -16.97
C GLY A 168 -6.82 0.05 -17.08
N ASN A 169 -6.10 -0.48 -18.07
CA ASN A 169 -6.07 -1.91 -18.35
C ASN A 169 -5.17 -2.67 -17.35
N PRO A 170 -5.68 -3.69 -16.65
CA PRO A 170 -4.89 -4.47 -15.68
C PRO A 170 -3.62 -5.10 -16.24
N ASN A 171 -3.60 -5.55 -17.51
CA ASN A 171 -2.42 -6.14 -18.12
C ASN A 171 -1.30 -5.11 -18.26
N ASP A 172 -1.63 -3.94 -18.82
CA ASP A 172 -0.66 -2.84 -18.99
C ASP A 172 -0.15 -2.40 -17.62
N ARG A 173 -1.05 -2.26 -16.64
CA ARG A 173 -0.67 -1.85 -15.29
C ARG A 173 0.25 -2.88 -14.64
N ILE A 174 0.02 -4.18 -14.78
CA ILE A 174 0.90 -5.19 -14.20
C ILE A 174 2.24 -5.25 -14.95
N ALA A 175 2.25 -5.06 -16.26
CA ALA A 175 3.47 -5.01 -17.06
C ALA A 175 4.38 -3.82 -16.67
N GLU A 176 3.81 -2.67 -16.32
CA GLU A 176 4.58 -1.51 -15.81
C GLU A 176 5.34 -1.83 -14.51
N ASP A 177 4.70 -2.56 -13.58
CA ASP A 177 5.34 -3.05 -12.34
C ASP A 177 4.64 -4.31 -11.83
N VAL A 178 5.30 -5.45 -12.01
CA VAL A 178 4.78 -6.77 -11.61
C VAL A 178 4.45 -6.82 -10.11
N LEU A 179 5.06 -5.96 -9.29
CA LEU A 179 4.73 -5.87 -7.86
C LEU A 179 3.25 -5.52 -7.62
N ARG A 180 2.57 -4.93 -8.59
CA ARG A 180 1.14 -4.63 -8.53
C ARG A 180 0.26 -5.86 -8.34
N ILE A 181 0.74 -7.07 -8.70
CA ILE A 181 0.09 -8.33 -8.32
C ILE A 181 -0.03 -8.42 -6.80
N PHE A 182 1.08 -8.27 -6.07
CA PHE A 182 1.07 -8.36 -4.61
C PHE A 182 0.37 -7.17 -3.96
N ARG A 183 0.47 -5.97 -4.55
CA ARG A 183 -0.30 -4.80 -4.07
C ARG A 183 -1.80 -5.01 -4.22
N PHE A 184 -2.24 -5.63 -5.31
CA PHE A 184 -3.64 -6.00 -5.53
C PHE A 184 -4.11 -6.89 -4.39
N PHE A 185 -3.42 -7.99 -4.10
CA PHE A 185 -3.82 -8.90 -3.02
C PHE A 185 -3.72 -8.27 -1.63
N ARG A 186 -2.72 -7.40 -1.38
CA ARG A 186 -2.68 -6.61 -0.14
C ARG A 186 -3.96 -5.81 0.04
N PHE A 187 -4.37 -5.08 -0.98
CA PHE A 187 -5.56 -4.24 -0.89
C PHE A 187 -6.85 -5.06 -0.92
N TYR A 188 -6.87 -6.19 -1.63
CA TYR A 188 -8.00 -7.12 -1.57
C TYR A 188 -8.16 -7.70 -0.16
N ALA A 189 -7.07 -8.08 0.50
CA ALA A 189 -7.13 -8.53 1.90
C ALA A 189 -7.65 -7.45 2.85
N ARG A 190 -7.40 -6.18 2.55
CA ARG A 190 -7.83 -5.04 3.37
C ARG A 190 -9.27 -4.59 3.08
N PHE A 191 -9.65 -4.52 1.81
CA PHE A 191 -10.85 -3.83 1.34
C PHE A 191 -11.77 -4.71 0.49
N GLY A 192 -11.27 -5.81 -0.05
CA GLY A 192 -12.00 -6.70 -0.93
C GLY A 192 -13.19 -7.33 -0.22
N ARG A 193 -14.38 -7.09 -0.77
CA ARG A 193 -15.65 -7.71 -0.33
C ARG A 193 -16.41 -8.31 -1.49
N SER A 194 -16.09 -7.86 -2.71
CA SER A 194 -16.61 -8.37 -3.96
C SER A 194 -15.60 -9.32 -4.61
N GLY A 195 -16.06 -10.14 -5.57
CA GLY A 195 -15.16 -10.96 -6.37
C GLY A 195 -14.23 -10.12 -7.27
N ILE A 196 -13.11 -10.69 -7.71
CA ILE A 196 -12.21 -10.04 -8.67
C ILE A 196 -12.91 -9.95 -10.03
N GLU A 197 -12.83 -8.78 -10.66
CA GLU A 197 -13.29 -8.58 -12.04
C GLU A 197 -12.60 -9.57 -13.00
N PRO A 198 -13.34 -10.22 -13.93
CA PRO A 198 -12.77 -11.24 -14.81
C PRO A 198 -11.50 -10.79 -15.55
N ALA A 199 -11.48 -9.57 -16.10
CA ALA A 199 -10.31 -9.03 -16.79
C ALA A 199 -9.08 -8.91 -15.87
N THR A 200 -9.29 -8.48 -14.63
CA THR A 200 -8.25 -8.38 -13.62
C THR A 200 -7.76 -9.76 -13.19
N ALA A 201 -8.67 -10.72 -12.98
CA ALA A 201 -8.31 -12.10 -12.64
C ALA A 201 -7.47 -12.76 -13.74
N THR A 202 -7.84 -12.58 -15.01
CA THR A 202 -7.08 -13.05 -16.16
C THR A 202 -5.68 -12.41 -16.21
N ALA A 203 -5.58 -11.10 -16.02
CA ALA A 203 -4.30 -10.39 -16.04
C ALA A 203 -3.36 -10.88 -14.92
N LEU A 204 -3.87 -11.00 -13.68
CA LEU A 204 -3.11 -11.52 -12.53
C LEU A 204 -2.59 -12.94 -12.78
N LYS A 205 -3.45 -13.82 -13.31
CA LYS A 205 -3.08 -15.21 -13.62
C LYS A 205 -2.00 -15.28 -14.71
N ASN A 206 -2.16 -14.51 -15.78
CA ASN A 206 -1.22 -14.51 -16.90
C ASN A 206 0.16 -13.97 -16.52
N ALA A 207 0.21 -12.98 -15.62
CA ALA A 207 1.45 -12.37 -15.15
C ALA A 207 2.09 -13.08 -13.95
N ALA A 208 1.47 -14.15 -13.42
CA ALA A 208 2.02 -14.93 -12.30
C ALA A 208 3.48 -15.40 -12.52
N PRO A 209 3.87 -15.89 -13.72
CA PRO A 209 5.26 -16.29 -13.98
C PRO A 209 6.26 -15.12 -13.85
N ASP A 210 5.83 -13.90 -14.16
CA ASP A 210 6.69 -12.71 -14.18
C ASP A 210 7.14 -12.28 -12.78
N ILE A 211 6.51 -12.82 -11.72
CA ILE A 211 6.92 -12.63 -10.32
C ILE A 211 8.40 -12.98 -10.11
N GLN A 212 8.96 -13.89 -10.91
CA GLN A 212 10.37 -14.26 -10.84
C GLN A 212 11.33 -13.08 -11.12
N SER A 213 10.89 -12.06 -11.87
CA SER A 213 11.66 -10.84 -12.11
C SER A 213 11.80 -9.93 -10.88
N LEU A 214 10.89 -10.05 -9.90
CA LEU A 214 10.82 -9.13 -8.76
C LEU A 214 11.87 -9.44 -7.68
N SER A 215 12.40 -8.39 -7.05
CA SER A 215 13.28 -8.58 -5.89
C SER A 215 12.54 -9.20 -4.71
N GLY A 216 13.21 -10.11 -4.00
CA GLY A 216 12.67 -10.81 -2.85
C GLY A 216 12.14 -9.90 -1.76
N GLU A 217 12.87 -8.82 -1.47
CA GLU A 217 12.53 -7.86 -0.42
C GLU A 217 11.21 -7.14 -0.71
N ARG A 218 10.95 -6.81 -1.98
CA ARG A 218 9.71 -6.14 -2.39
C ARG A 218 8.52 -7.09 -2.23
N ILE A 219 8.68 -8.35 -2.66
CA ILE A 219 7.65 -9.39 -2.46
C ILE A 219 7.40 -9.58 -0.97
N ALA A 220 8.45 -9.75 -0.16
CA ALA A 220 8.35 -9.98 1.28
C ALA A 220 7.61 -8.84 1.98
N ALA A 221 7.88 -7.58 1.61
CA ALA A 221 7.21 -6.42 2.18
C ALA A 221 5.69 -6.41 1.89
N GLU A 222 5.28 -6.75 0.66
CA GLU A 222 3.85 -6.80 0.31
C GLU A 222 3.15 -8.03 0.87
N LEU A 223 3.80 -9.21 0.88
CA LEU A 223 3.27 -10.41 1.53
C LEU A 223 3.07 -10.20 3.02
N LYS A 224 4.03 -9.58 3.71
CA LYS A 224 3.92 -9.29 5.14
C LYS A 224 2.69 -8.43 5.44
N LYS A 225 2.42 -7.42 4.60
CA LYS A 225 1.22 -6.58 4.73
C LYS A 225 -0.04 -7.37 4.41
N THR A 226 -0.04 -8.16 3.34
CA THR A 226 -1.17 -8.99 2.91
C THR A 226 -1.60 -9.96 4.03
N LEU A 227 -0.65 -10.73 4.56
CA LEU A 227 -0.91 -11.72 5.61
C LEU A 227 -1.29 -11.08 6.97
N SER A 228 -0.93 -9.81 7.21
CA SER A 228 -1.35 -9.10 8.42
C SER A 228 -2.85 -8.85 8.50
N TYR A 229 -3.56 -8.90 7.38
CA TYR A 229 -5.03 -8.79 7.32
C TYR A 229 -5.75 -10.12 7.57
N ARG A 230 -5.01 -11.22 7.76
CA ARG A 230 -5.58 -12.52 8.19
C ARG A 230 -6.72 -13.03 7.30
N SER A 231 -6.62 -12.80 5.99
CA SER A 231 -7.69 -13.10 5.03
C SER A 231 -7.48 -14.45 4.36
N LEU A 232 -8.21 -15.48 4.81
CA LEU A 232 -8.25 -16.80 4.16
C LEU A 232 -8.69 -16.68 2.69
N GLN A 233 -9.69 -15.83 2.43
CA GLN A 233 -10.20 -15.58 1.09
C GLN A 233 -9.09 -15.09 0.15
N THR A 234 -8.28 -14.13 0.59
CA THR A 234 -7.19 -13.60 -0.24
C THR A 234 -6.14 -14.67 -0.53
N VAL A 235 -5.72 -15.42 0.49
CA VAL A 235 -4.72 -16.47 0.34
C VAL A 235 -5.20 -17.55 -0.63
N THR A 236 -6.46 -17.98 -0.50
CA THR A 236 -7.11 -18.93 -1.41
C THR A 236 -7.17 -18.39 -2.84
N MET A 237 -7.46 -17.10 -3.00
CA MET A 237 -7.54 -16.46 -4.30
C MET A 237 -6.19 -16.36 -5.00
N MET A 238 -5.14 -16.04 -4.24
CA MET A 238 -3.75 -16.10 -4.73
C MET A 238 -3.38 -17.50 -5.20
N ASP A 239 -3.82 -18.55 -4.49
CA ASP A 239 -3.51 -19.94 -4.85
C ASP A 239 -4.23 -20.36 -6.14
N ASN A 240 -5.53 -20.09 -6.22
CA ASN A 240 -6.36 -20.35 -7.41
C ASN A 240 -5.84 -19.67 -8.68
N LEU A 241 -5.21 -18.49 -8.53
CA LEU A 241 -4.60 -17.74 -9.63
C LEU A 241 -3.14 -18.15 -9.91
N GLY A 242 -2.61 -19.14 -9.16
CA GLY A 242 -1.26 -19.68 -9.35
C GLY A 242 -0.14 -18.81 -8.80
N ILE A 243 -0.46 -17.77 -8.02
CA ILE A 243 0.52 -16.81 -7.48
C ILE A 243 1.44 -17.48 -6.48
N TRP A 244 0.88 -18.30 -5.58
CA TRP A 244 1.67 -19.05 -4.62
C TRP A 244 2.59 -20.04 -5.31
N ARG A 245 2.05 -20.88 -6.19
CA ARG A 245 2.84 -21.83 -6.97
C ARG A 245 3.96 -21.15 -7.78
N ALA A 246 3.69 -19.99 -8.37
CA ALA A 246 4.72 -19.22 -9.07
C ALA A 246 5.82 -18.73 -8.13
N LEU A 247 5.50 -18.39 -6.89
CA LEU A 247 6.47 -17.93 -5.89
C LEU A 247 7.27 -19.07 -5.22
N THR A 248 6.59 -20.16 -4.87
CA THR A 248 7.11 -21.25 -4.04
C THR A 248 7.64 -22.43 -4.87
N GLY A 249 7.14 -22.60 -6.08
CA GLY A 249 7.35 -23.80 -6.90
C GLY A 249 6.48 -24.99 -6.48
N ASP A 250 5.63 -24.84 -5.45
CA ASP A 250 4.89 -25.93 -4.82
C ASP A 250 3.49 -25.48 -4.36
N GLN A 251 2.67 -26.43 -3.92
CA GLN A 251 1.40 -26.14 -3.26
C GLN A 251 1.63 -25.60 -1.84
N ILE A 252 0.63 -24.90 -1.31
CA ILE A 252 0.63 -24.38 0.06
C ILE A 252 -0.37 -25.15 0.92
N TYR A 253 -0.23 -25.07 2.24
CA TYR A 253 -1.13 -25.70 3.19
C TYR A 253 -2.23 -24.72 3.61
N ILE A 254 -3.24 -24.55 2.74
CA ILE A 254 -4.38 -23.65 2.99
C ILE A 254 -5.16 -24.07 4.23
N ASP A 255 -5.39 -25.37 4.41
CA ASP A 255 -6.16 -25.90 5.55
C ASP A 255 -5.46 -25.61 6.88
N ASP A 256 -4.13 -25.71 6.93
CA ASP A 256 -3.36 -25.36 8.12
C ASP A 256 -3.45 -23.86 8.42
N TYR A 257 -3.47 -23.00 7.39
CA TYR A 257 -3.68 -21.58 7.57
C TYR A 257 -5.10 -21.25 8.05
N ALA A 258 -6.12 -21.95 7.54
CA ALA A 258 -7.48 -21.82 8.04
C ALA A 258 -7.54 -22.19 9.54
N ALA A 259 -6.93 -23.32 9.92
CA ALA A 259 -6.84 -23.73 11.32
C ALA A 259 -6.12 -22.70 12.19
N LEU A 260 -5.05 -22.07 11.69
CA LEU A 260 -4.36 -20.98 12.40
C LEU A 260 -5.27 -19.78 12.65
N LEU A 261 -6.11 -19.42 11.67
CA LEU A 261 -7.03 -18.28 11.79
C LEU A 261 -8.16 -18.54 12.77
N ASP A 262 -8.55 -19.80 12.97
CA ASP A 262 -9.56 -20.22 13.94
C ASP A 262 -9.04 -20.19 15.39
N LEU A 263 -7.73 -20.06 15.58
CA LEU A 263 -7.13 -19.90 16.90
C LEU A 263 -7.27 -18.46 17.39
N ASP A 264 -7.73 -18.28 18.63
CA ASP A 264 -7.82 -16.98 19.30
C ASP A 264 -6.44 -16.54 19.82
N ILE A 265 -5.50 -16.34 18.89
CA ILE A 265 -4.10 -16.04 19.19
C ILE A 265 -3.61 -14.87 18.35
N GLU A 266 -2.70 -14.08 18.90
CA GLU A 266 -1.96 -13.15 18.08
C GLU A 266 -0.95 -13.91 17.21
N HIS A 267 -1.25 -13.99 15.92
CA HIS A 267 -0.28 -14.43 14.93
C HIS A 267 0.13 -13.26 14.03
N ASN A 268 1.43 -13.23 13.71
CA ASN A 268 2.01 -12.28 12.78
C ASN A 268 2.18 -12.91 11.39
N ALA A 269 2.55 -12.09 10.39
CA ALA A 269 2.71 -12.57 9.02
C ALA A 269 3.77 -13.66 8.84
N MET A 270 4.80 -13.71 9.69
CA MET A 270 5.81 -14.76 9.61
C MET A 270 5.26 -16.10 10.11
N MET A 271 4.42 -16.09 11.14
CA MET A 271 3.71 -17.28 11.60
C MET A 271 2.75 -17.79 10.52
N ALA A 272 1.98 -16.88 9.91
CA ALA A 272 1.11 -17.22 8.78
C ALA A 272 1.90 -17.88 7.63
N LEU A 273 3.04 -17.30 7.24
CA LEU A 273 3.87 -17.84 6.17
C LEU A 273 4.47 -19.20 6.54
N ALA A 274 4.83 -19.41 7.80
CA ALA A 274 5.45 -20.67 8.21
C ALA A 274 4.45 -21.83 8.26
N VAL A 275 3.18 -21.55 8.58
CA VAL A 275 2.09 -22.52 8.52
C VAL A 275 1.67 -22.80 7.07
N LEU A 276 1.66 -21.78 6.21
CA LEU A 276 1.28 -21.92 4.80
C LEU A 276 2.26 -22.74 3.95
N ILE A 277 3.55 -22.73 4.29
CA ILE A 277 4.60 -23.18 3.38
C ILE A 277 5.10 -24.57 3.77
N PRO A 278 5.17 -25.53 2.81
CA PRO A 278 5.72 -26.86 3.09
C PRO A 278 7.14 -26.79 3.65
N PRO A 279 7.50 -27.63 4.65
CA PRO A 279 8.83 -27.66 5.25
C PRO A 279 9.99 -27.74 4.25
N ALA A 280 9.80 -28.45 3.14
CA ALA A 280 10.81 -28.62 2.09
C ALA A 280 11.10 -27.34 1.31
N VAL A 281 10.16 -26.38 1.30
CA VAL A 281 10.24 -25.14 0.51
C VAL A 281 10.74 -23.97 1.35
N CYS A 282 10.61 -24.01 2.68
CA CYS A 282 10.95 -22.90 3.57
C CYS A 282 12.33 -22.28 3.33
N ASP A 283 13.39 -23.09 3.21
CA ASP A 283 14.76 -22.58 3.03
C ASP A 283 14.97 -21.92 1.65
N GLY A 284 14.31 -22.43 0.62
CA GLY A 284 14.29 -21.84 -0.72
C GLY A 284 13.56 -20.50 -0.71
N LEU A 285 12.37 -20.47 -0.10
CA LEU A 285 11.54 -19.27 -0.01
C LEU A 285 12.20 -18.18 0.83
N ALA A 286 12.81 -18.53 1.98
CA ALA A 286 13.51 -17.57 2.82
C ALA A 286 14.65 -16.87 2.08
N ARG A 287 15.40 -17.62 1.26
CA ARG A 287 16.43 -17.05 0.36
C ARG A 287 15.80 -16.20 -0.74
N ARG A 288 14.73 -16.67 -1.38
CA ARG A 288 14.03 -15.96 -2.45
C ARG A 288 13.47 -14.61 -2.00
N LEU A 289 12.97 -14.54 -0.77
CA LEU A 289 12.39 -13.35 -0.13
C LEU A 289 13.45 -12.49 0.60
N LYS A 290 14.71 -12.94 0.64
CA LYS A 290 15.82 -12.33 1.37
C LYS A 290 15.46 -11.98 2.82
N LEU A 291 14.85 -12.95 3.50
CA LEU A 291 14.44 -12.80 4.90
C LEU A 291 15.65 -12.61 5.82
N SER A 292 15.46 -11.88 6.92
CA SER A 292 16.47 -11.77 7.98
C SER A 292 16.73 -13.14 8.64
N ARG A 293 17.88 -13.31 9.28
CA ARG A 293 18.21 -14.57 9.99
C ARG A 293 17.11 -14.99 10.96
N ASN A 294 16.57 -14.03 11.73
CA ASN A 294 15.50 -14.30 12.68
C ASN A 294 14.22 -14.76 11.97
N ALA A 295 13.84 -14.10 10.87
CA ALA A 295 12.67 -14.47 10.09
C ALA A 295 12.82 -15.85 9.41
N THR A 296 14.01 -16.18 8.91
CA THR A 296 14.33 -17.51 8.38
C THR A 296 14.21 -18.59 9.46
N GLN A 297 14.73 -18.33 10.66
CA GLN A 297 14.58 -19.26 11.79
C GLN A 297 13.12 -19.44 12.19
N SER A 298 12.33 -18.38 12.25
CA SER A 298 10.89 -18.46 12.51
C SER A 298 10.18 -19.31 11.45
N LEU A 299 10.50 -19.10 10.17
CA LEU A 299 9.93 -19.88 9.07
C LEU A 299 10.28 -21.37 9.16
N ALA A 300 11.51 -21.69 9.56
CA ALA A 300 11.99 -23.06 9.68
C ALA A 300 11.51 -23.79 10.95
N ARG A 301 11.09 -23.07 11.99
CA ARG A 301 10.64 -23.67 13.26
C ARG A 301 9.21 -24.20 13.22
N MET A 302 8.34 -23.66 12.39
CA MET A 302 6.92 -24.05 12.33
C MET A 302 6.67 -25.08 11.22
N ARG A 303 7.51 -26.11 11.12
CA ARG A 303 7.32 -27.18 10.12
C ARG A 303 6.02 -27.95 10.45
N ALA A 304 5.03 -27.79 9.58
CA ALA A 304 3.76 -28.52 9.59
C ALA A 304 3.93 -30.03 9.25
N PRO A 305 2.96 -30.89 9.63
CA PRO A 305 1.72 -30.54 10.32
C PRO A 305 1.96 -30.34 11.82
N LEU A 306 1.43 -29.25 12.36
CA LEU A 306 1.44 -29.00 13.80
C LEU A 306 0.25 -29.76 14.41
N SER A 307 0.50 -30.66 15.36
CA SER A 307 -0.57 -31.21 16.20
C SER A 307 -1.18 -30.10 17.07
N ALA A 308 -2.40 -30.32 17.59
CA ALA A 308 -3.03 -29.41 18.54
C ALA A 308 -2.12 -29.11 19.76
N GLU A 309 -1.32 -30.08 20.19
CA GLU A 309 -0.30 -29.90 21.24
C GLU A 309 0.87 -29.03 20.79
N GLN A 310 1.34 -29.16 19.54
CA GLN A 310 2.40 -28.32 19.00
C GLN A 310 1.94 -26.87 18.82
N MET A 311 0.66 -26.64 18.51
CA MET A 311 0.08 -25.29 18.52
C MET A 311 0.03 -24.70 19.93
N ALA A 312 -0.32 -25.49 20.96
CA ALA A 312 -0.31 -25.04 22.35
C ALA A 312 1.10 -24.65 22.85
N ILE A 313 2.14 -25.37 22.41
CA ILE A 313 3.55 -25.08 22.73
C ILE A 313 4.08 -23.83 22.01
N LEU A 314 3.59 -23.53 20.80
CA LEU A 314 3.95 -22.32 20.06
C LEU A 314 3.39 -21.03 20.68
N LEU A 315 2.45 -21.17 21.60
CA LEU A 315 1.69 -20.09 22.24
C LEU A 315 2.12 -19.78 23.67
N SER A 316 3.02 -20.58 24.25
CA SER A 316 3.66 -20.34 25.54
C SER A 316 5.02 -19.66 25.38
#